data_AF-A0A9E3K288-F1
#
_entry.id   AF-A0A9E3K288-F1
#
_cell.length_a   1.000
_cell.length_b   1.000
_cell.length_c   1.000
_cell.angle_alpha   90.00
_cell.angle_beta   90.00
_cell.angle_gamma   90.00
#
_symmetry.space_group_name_H-M   'P 1'
#
loop_
_entity.id
_entity.type
_entity.pdbx_description
1 polymer ?
#
loop_
_entity_poly.entity_id
_entity_poly.type
_entity_poly.pdbx_seq_one_letter_code
_entity_poly.pdbx_strand_id
1 'polypeptide(L)'
;MTTEPLTEKFKPYTRSSIVNARQWQWMSPDLQEAVQVVSHVLPFRTNAFVMDQLIDWNNIPDDPIYRLTFPHRDMLPAAEYAQLRDLVLYKKDEAAIAKLVHAIRMRMNPHPAGQMTHNVP
;
A
#
# COMPACT_ATOMS: atom_id res chain seq x y z
N MET A 1 -19.09 -24.63 25.18
CA MET A 1 -18.77 -23.23 24.78
C MET A 1 -18.85 -23.18 23.27
N THR A 2 -19.94 -22.67 22.73
CA THR A 2 -20.18 -22.52 21.29
C THR A 2 -19.32 -21.37 20.78
N THR A 3 -18.28 -21.67 19.99
CA THR A 3 -17.60 -20.67 19.17
C THR A 3 -18.53 -20.34 18.00
N GLU A 4 -19.28 -19.25 18.11
CA GLU A 4 -19.94 -18.64 16.95
C GLU A 4 -18.85 -18.25 15.94
N PRO A 5 -18.98 -18.64 14.65
CA PRO A 5 -18.06 -18.16 13.64
C PRO A 5 -18.26 -16.65 13.53
N LEU A 6 -17.22 -15.88 13.87
CA LEU A 6 -17.14 -14.45 13.59
C LEU A 6 -17.41 -14.27 12.10
N THR A 7 -18.65 -13.95 11.75
CA THR A 7 -19.02 -13.57 10.39
C THR A 7 -18.60 -12.11 10.26
N GLU A 8 -17.29 -11.86 10.41
CA GLU A 8 -16.72 -10.56 10.10
C GLU A 8 -17.00 -10.30 8.63
N LYS A 9 -17.91 -9.36 8.37
CA LYS A 9 -18.23 -8.93 7.01
C LYS A 9 -16.92 -8.52 6.34
N PHE A 10 -16.64 -9.12 5.20
CA PHE A 10 -15.50 -8.76 4.37
C PHE A 10 -15.50 -7.25 4.12
N LYS A 11 -14.50 -6.55 4.65
CA LYS A 11 -14.31 -5.12 4.48
C LYS A 11 -12.93 -4.87 3.88
N PRO A 12 -12.84 -4.45 2.61
CA PRO A 12 -11.56 -4.20 1.95
C PRO A 12 -10.97 -2.85 2.36
N TYR A 13 -9.66 -2.82 2.52
CA TYR A 13 -8.86 -1.62 2.73
C TYR A 13 -7.91 -1.38 1.56
N THR A 14 -7.85 -0.14 1.09
CA THR A 14 -6.98 0.33 0.00
C THR A 14 -6.26 1.61 0.46
N ARG A 15 -5.38 2.17 -0.38
CA ARG A 15 -4.74 3.47 -0.13
C ARG A 15 -5.72 4.55 0.38
N SER A 16 -6.92 4.64 -0.21
CA SER A 16 -7.88 5.69 0.13
C SER A 16 -8.68 5.42 1.40
N SER A 17 -8.81 4.16 1.83
CA SER A 17 -9.63 3.77 2.99
C SER A 17 -8.84 3.32 4.21
N ILE A 18 -7.55 2.99 4.05
CA ILE A 18 -6.70 2.49 5.14
C ILE A 18 -6.57 3.50 6.30
N VAL A 19 -6.60 4.79 5.98
CA VAL A 19 -6.54 5.88 6.97
C VAL A 19 -7.72 5.86 7.97
N ASN A 20 -8.82 5.20 7.61
CA ASN A 20 -9.99 5.03 8.46
C ASN A 20 -9.95 3.73 9.29
N ALA A 21 -8.92 2.90 9.12
CA ALA A 21 -8.73 1.70 9.92
C ALA A 21 -8.18 2.08 11.30
N ARG A 22 -8.63 1.41 12.36
CA ARG A 22 -8.12 1.65 13.72
C ARG A 22 -6.62 1.40 13.81
N GLN A 23 -6.14 0.38 13.09
CA GLN A 23 -4.75 -0.08 13.08
C GLN A 23 -3.81 0.93 12.43
N TRP A 24 -4.35 1.82 11.58
CA TRP A 24 -3.57 2.91 11.00
C TRP A 24 -2.91 3.75 12.10
N GLN A 25 -3.63 4.01 13.19
CA GLN A 25 -3.15 4.80 14.33
C GLN A 25 -2.03 4.10 15.12
N TRP A 26 -1.84 2.79 14.94
CA TRP A 26 -0.79 2.03 15.62
C TRP A 26 0.54 2.09 14.87
N MET A 27 0.50 2.47 13.59
CA MET A 27 1.70 2.61 12.76
C MET A 27 2.44 3.91 13.10
N SER A 28 3.78 3.85 13.08
CA SER A 28 4.59 5.07 13.19
C SER A 28 4.35 6.01 12.00
N PRO A 29 4.57 7.33 12.17
CA PRO A 29 4.42 8.29 11.07
C PRO A 29 5.23 7.93 9.82
N ASP A 30 6.45 7.40 9.98
CA ASP A 30 7.29 6.97 8.86
C ASP A 30 6.68 5.80 8.07
N LEU A 31 6.04 4.84 8.76
CA LEU A 31 5.36 3.71 8.11
C LEU A 31 4.08 4.18 7.41
N GLN A 32 3.30 5.05 8.05
CA GLN A 32 2.12 5.67 7.43
C GLN A 32 2.50 6.44 6.16
N GLU A 33 3.56 7.26 6.23
CA GLU A 33 4.12 7.99 5.09
C GLU A 33 4.52 7.02 3.97
N ALA A 34 5.30 5.98 4.28
CA ALA A 34 5.72 4.99 3.31
C ALA A 34 4.52 4.35 2.59
N VAL A 35 3.48 3.96 3.33
CA VAL A 35 2.27 3.40 2.72
C VAL A 35 1.56 4.43 1.86
N GLN A 36 1.38 5.66 2.32
CA GLN A 36 0.71 6.71 1.55
C GLN A 36 1.44 7.03 0.25
N VAL A 37 2.78 7.15 0.29
CA VAL A 37 3.62 7.54 -0.85
C VAL A 37 3.75 6.40 -1.85
N VAL A 38 4.20 5.23 -1.39
CA VAL A 38 4.55 4.11 -2.29
C VAL A 38 3.31 3.51 -2.93
N SER A 39 2.15 3.57 -2.26
CA SER A 39 0.89 3.06 -2.82
C SER A 39 0.37 3.81 -4.05
N HIS A 40 0.92 4.99 -4.36
CA HIS A 40 0.68 5.64 -5.66
C HIS A 40 1.32 4.85 -6.81
N VAL A 41 2.50 4.27 -6.58
CA VAL A 41 3.22 3.45 -7.58
C VAL A 41 2.75 2.01 -7.53
N LEU A 42 2.77 1.40 -6.35
CA LEU A 42 2.47 0.00 -6.09
C LEU A 42 1.12 -0.13 -5.37
N PRO A 43 0.01 -0.33 -6.10
CA PRO A 43 -1.29 -0.43 -5.47
C PRO A 43 -1.33 -1.67 -4.56
N PHE A 44 -1.95 -1.53 -3.39
CA PHE A 44 -2.19 -2.62 -2.46
C PHE A 44 -3.67 -2.73 -2.11
N ARG A 45 -4.08 -3.91 -1.65
CA ARG A 45 -5.41 -4.16 -1.11
C ARG A 45 -5.28 -5.19 0.01
N THR A 46 -5.86 -4.89 1.16
CA THR A 46 -6.00 -5.82 2.28
C THR A 46 -7.46 -5.85 2.75
N ASN A 47 -7.78 -6.59 3.79
CA ASN A 47 -9.13 -6.65 4.36
C ASN A 47 -9.11 -6.69 5.89
N ALA A 48 -10.26 -6.45 6.53
CA ALA A 48 -10.38 -6.44 7.99
C ALA A 48 -9.82 -7.72 8.64
N PHE A 49 -10.15 -8.90 8.12
CA PHE A 49 -9.64 -10.16 8.67
C PHE A 49 -8.11 -10.23 8.69
N VAL A 50 -7.43 -9.83 7.60
CA VAL A 50 -5.96 -9.77 7.57
C VAL A 50 -5.43 -8.78 8.60
N MET A 51 -6.05 -7.59 8.67
CA MET A 51 -5.62 -6.54 9.60
C MET A 51 -5.89 -6.86 11.07
N ASP A 52 -6.94 -7.62 11.37
CA ASP A 52 -7.37 -7.92 12.73
C ASP A 52 -6.80 -9.24 13.25
N GLN A 53 -6.55 -10.22 12.37
CA GLN A 53 -6.24 -11.59 12.77
C GLN A 53 -4.84 -12.06 12.37
N LEU A 54 -4.23 -11.49 11.31
CA LEU A 54 -3.01 -12.06 10.73
C LEU A 54 -1.75 -11.22 10.93
N ILE A 55 -1.89 -9.90 11.07
CA ILE A 55 -0.75 -9.01 11.27
C ILE A 55 -0.43 -8.89 12.75
N ASP A 56 0.81 -9.19 13.14
CA ASP A 56 1.32 -8.78 14.44
C ASP A 56 1.78 -7.32 14.41
N TRP A 57 0.89 -6.43 14.85
CA TRP A 57 1.15 -4.98 14.90
C TRP A 57 2.25 -4.57 15.89
N ASN A 58 2.65 -5.44 16.82
CA ASN A 58 3.77 -5.17 17.72
C ASN A 58 5.13 -5.46 17.07
N ASN A 59 5.14 -6.15 15.92
CA ASN A 59 6.34 -6.58 15.22
C ASN A 59 6.52 -5.87 13.87
N ILE A 60 5.75 -4.81 13.57
CA ILE A 60 5.96 -4.03 12.34
C ILE A 60 7.21 -3.14 12.47
N PRO A 61 8.02 -2.99 11.40
CA PRO A 61 7.76 -3.45 10.03
C PRO A 61 8.19 -4.88 9.71
N ASP A 62 8.76 -5.64 10.65
CA ASP A 62 9.35 -6.96 10.41
C ASP A 62 8.34 -8.12 10.35
N ASP A 63 7.07 -7.88 10.71
CA ASP A 63 5.99 -8.84 10.56
C ASP A 63 5.83 -9.28 9.08
N PRO A 64 5.86 -10.59 8.78
CA PRO A 64 5.84 -11.08 7.41
C PRO A 64 4.53 -10.81 6.68
N ILE A 65 3.39 -10.79 7.39
CA ILE A 65 2.08 -10.53 6.77
C ILE A 65 1.97 -9.05 6.44
N TYR A 66 2.44 -8.16 7.31
CA TYR A 66 2.59 -6.74 7.04
C TYR A 66 3.53 -6.52 5.84
N ARG A 67 4.70 -7.19 5.82
CA ARG A 67 5.66 -7.07 4.72
C ARG A 67 5.06 -7.46 3.37
N LEU A 68 4.24 -8.50 3.35
CA LEU A 68 3.57 -9.00 2.15
C LEU A 68 2.41 -8.12 1.68
N THR A 69 1.70 -7.47 2.60
CA THR A 69 0.41 -6.83 2.30
C THR A 69 0.51 -5.31 2.13
N PHE A 70 1.46 -4.66 2.79
CA PHE A 70 1.67 -3.22 2.72
C PHE A 70 2.87 -2.87 1.84
N PRO A 71 2.82 -1.72 1.14
CA PRO A 71 3.99 -1.22 0.42
C PRO A 71 4.98 -0.56 1.39
N HIS A 72 6.27 -0.73 1.11
CA HIS A 72 7.36 -0.24 1.96
C HIS A 72 8.26 0.73 1.23
N ARG A 73 8.95 1.59 1.99
CA ARG A 73 9.87 2.60 1.46
C ARG A 73 10.99 2.00 0.59
N ASP A 74 11.52 0.84 0.99
CA ASP A 74 12.60 0.13 0.30
C ASP A 74 12.19 -0.42 -1.09
N MET A 75 10.90 -0.40 -1.43
CA MET A 75 10.41 -0.79 -2.76
C MET A 75 10.72 0.26 -3.84
N LEU A 76 11.08 1.50 -3.46
CA LEU A 76 11.46 2.55 -4.39
C LEU A 76 12.90 3.03 -4.13
N PRO A 77 13.66 3.39 -5.17
CA PRO A 77 14.91 4.10 -5.01
C PRO A 77 14.73 5.37 -4.16
N ALA A 78 15.69 5.65 -3.27
CA ALA A 78 15.58 6.74 -2.29
C ALA A 78 15.28 8.11 -2.93
N ALA A 79 15.86 8.40 -4.11
CA ALA A 79 15.61 9.64 -4.84
C ALA A 79 14.17 9.74 -5.37
N GLU A 80 13.63 8.66 -5.91
CA GLU A 80 12.25 8.61 -6.43
C GLU A 80 11.23 8.70 -5.29
N TYR A 81 11.50 7.99 -4.18
CA TYR A 81 10.69 8.09 -2.98
C TYR A 81 10.64 9.52 -2.44
N ALA A 82 11.79 10.19 -2.30
CA ALA A 82 11.86 11.56 -1.80
C ALA A 82 11.09 12.53 -2.68
N GLN A 83 11.25 12.44 -4.01
CA GLN A 83 10.50 13.28 -4.95
C GLN A 83 8.99 13.03 -4.88
N LEU A 84 8.57 11.76 -4.82
CA LEU A 84 7.16 11.41 -4.75
C LEU A 84 6.54 11.83 -3.42
N ARG A 85 7.26 11.65 -2.31
CA ARG A 85 6.85 12.13 -0.99
C ARG A 85 6.61 13.64 -1.00
N ASP A 86 7.53 14.41 -1.57
CA ASP A 86 7.42 15.86 -1.60
C ASP A 86 6.18 16.33 -2.39
N LEU A 87 5.90 15.64 -3.50
CA LEU A 87 4.70 15.87 -4.31
C LEU A 87 3.41 15.49 -3.57
N VAL A 88 3.39 14.33 -2.91
CA VAL A 88 2.18 13.78 -2.26
C VAL A 88 1.82 14.52 -0.98
N LEU A 89 2.80 14.80 -0.11
CA LEU A 89 2.53 15.33 1.22
C LEU A 89 2.49 16.86 1.29
N TYR A 90 3.38 17.53 0.55
CA TYR A 90 3.56 18.98 0.68
C TYR A 90 2.94 19.74 -0.47
N LYS A 91 3.29 19.41 -1.72
CA LYS A 91 2.82 20.16 -2.90
C LYS A 91 1.38 19.83 -3.28
N LYS A 92 0.98 18.57 -3.13
CA LYS A 92 -0.34 18.02 -3.51
C LYS A 92 -0.69 18.29 -4.98
N ASP A 93 0.31 18.22 -5.85
CA ASP A 93 0.15 18.44 -7.30
C ASP A 93 -0.18 17.11 -7.99
N GLU A 94 -1.46 16.87 -8.23
CA GLU A 94 -1.94 15.61 -8.83
C GLU A 94 -1.36 15.32 -10.22
N ALA A 95 -1.14 16.36 -11.03
CA ALA A 95 -0.60 16.20 -12.37
C ALA A 95 0.88 15.78 -12.32
N ALA A 96 1.66 16.41 -11.45
CA ALA A 96 3.05 16.03 -11.22
C ALA A 96 3.17 14.62 -10.60
N ILE A 97 2.29 14.27 -9.64
CA ILE A 97 2.23 12.93 -9.06
C ILE A 97 1.97 11.89 -10.15
N ALA A 98 0.94 12.09 -10.99
CA ALA A 98 0.59 11.15 -12.05
C ALA A 98 1.75 10.95 -13.05
N LYS A 99 2.42 12.04 -13.44
CA LYS A 99 3.59 11.99 -14.32
C LYS A 99 4.74 11.20 -13.73
N LEU A 100 5.10 11.45 -12.47
CA LEU A 100 6.19 10.75 -11.79
C LEU A 100 5.86 9.27 -11.59
N VAL A 101 4.64 8.95 -11.13
CA VAL A 101 4.18 7.57 -10.97
C VAL A 101 4.26 6.79 -12.28
N HIS A 102 3.83 7.39 -13.40
CA HIS A 102 3.93 6.76 -14.71
C HIS A 102 5.39 6.46 -15.09
N ALA A 103 6.30 7.41 -14.89
CA ALA A 103 7.72 7.21 -15.17
C ALA A 103 8.33 6.08 -14.33
N ILE A 104 8.02 6.03 -13.02
CA ILE A 104 8.49 4.97 -12.13
C ILE A 104 7.94 3.60 -12.59
N ARG A 105 6.65 3.52 -12.93
CA ARG A 105 6.04 2.27 -13.43
C ARG A 105 6.67 1.79 -14.72
N MET A 106 6.95 2.69 -15.68
CA MET A 106 7.63 2.34 -16.93
C MET A 106 9.06 1.87 -16.69
N ARG A 107 9.77 2.41 -15.70
CA ARG A 107 11.10 1.92 -15.31
C ARG A 107 11.03 0.53 -14.68
N MET A 108 10.06 0.29 -13.80
CA MET A 108 9.89 -0.99 -13.10
C MET A 108 9.38 -2.10 -14.03
N ASN A 109 8.51 -1.76 -14.97
CA ASN A 109 7.97 -2.70 -15.96
C ASN A 109 7.84 -1.99 -17.33
N PRO A 110 8.87 -2.03 -18.18
CA PRO A 110 8.87 -1.33 -19.47
C PRO A 110 7.90 -1.92 -20.51
N HIS A 111 7.21 -3.02 -20.21
CA HIS A 111 6.26 -3.68 -21.12
C HIS A 111 4.86 -3.86 -20.49
N PRO A 112 4.09 -2.78 -20.24
CA PRO A 112 2.70 -2.91 -19.79
C PRO A 112 1.76 -3.48 -20.87
N ALA A 113 2.13 -3.37 -22.16
CA ALA A 113 1.31 -3.79 -23.29
C ALA A 113 1.36 -5.32 -23.60
N GLY A 114 2.32 -6.06 -23.02
CA GLY A 114 2.44 -7.51 -23.23
C GLY A 114 1.54 -8.37 -22.32
N GLN A 115 0.87 -7.74 -21.35
CA GLN A 115 0.02 -8.40 -20.36
C GLN A 115 -1.44 -8.54 -20.82
N MET A 116 -1.74 -8.20 -22.08
CA MET A 116 -3.07 -8.36 -22.67
C MET A 116 -3.28 -9.76 -23.30
N THR A 117 -2.24 -10.59 -23.46
CA THR A 117 -2.40 -11.90 -24.12
C THR A 117 -2.62 -13.07 -23.16
N HIS A 118 -2.42 -12.90 -21.85
CA HIS A 118 -2.50 -14.01 -20.87
C HIS A 118 -3.51 -13.80 -19.74
N ASN A 119 -4.23 -12.67 -19.70
CA ASN A 119 -5.24 -12.38 -18.68
C ASN A 119 -6.56 -11.88 -19.29
N VAL A 120 -6.93 -12.46 -20.44
CA VAL A 120 -8.30 -12.37 -20.97
C VAL A 120 -9.08 -13.57 -20.37
N PRO A 121 -10.26 -13.37 -19.76
CA PRO A 121 -11.07 -14.48 -19.23
C PRO A 121 -11.49 -15.48 -20.30
#